data_AF-A0AAV6NG70-F1
#
_entry.id   AF-A0AAV6NG70-F1
#
_cell.length_a   1.000
_cell.length_b   1.000
_cell.length_c   1.000
_cell.angle_alpha   90.00
_cell.angle_beta   90.00
_cell.angle_gamma   90.00
#
_symmetry.space_group_name_H-M   'P 1'
#
loop_
_entity.id
_entity.type
_entity.pdbx_description
1 polymer ?
#
loop_
_entity_poly.entity_id
_entity_poly.type
_entity_poly.pdbx_seq_one_letter_code
_entity_poly.pdbx_strand_id
1 'polypeptide(L)'
;MEAAAAKGLSCEAMDCLSERLSLQDGLYFPRALQSTATNPSQRKAILLDLLSRDVAVFLERYGSQLTSNELHEFDNLKDDYEINWHLKHLWSIKSPTSDELHSRSVVVKNRRRAYLNKLICDGQYFSEDAMRDRQPFLHHEYVGKFQDPSGRGMARPGERWSETLMRRSEEAMLVAKIRGEQRRLGVAERDLVGNDLNPREEEEEEEEEEEEEDEEEEEKEEVGEDGKGDKAANGAHSMEVSTAMDNQQERSATDNTQAAEGGSNHGATLSEADMQDQMDQFTYIMHQKFLLGEDNEHLDYSKIDNDETLDDHWLREANDDAEEKYFDED
;
A
#
# COMPACT_ATOMS: atom_id res chain seq x y z
N MET A 1 -57.26 -11.97 33.45
CA MET A 1 -56.58 -10.69 33.68
C MET A 1 -55.59 -10.54 32.55
N GLU A 2 -56.07 -9.82 31.55
CA GLU A 2 -55.45 -9.56 30.26
C GLU A 2 -54.31 -8.59 30.50
N ALA A 3 -53.07 -9.11 30.46
CA ALA A 3 -51.89 -8.28 30.53
C ALA A 3 -51.94 -7.34 29.33
N ALA A 4 -51.97 -6.04 29.59
CA ALA A 4 -51.98 -5.00 28.59
C ALA A 4 -50.82 -5.25 27.61
N ALA A 5 -51.17 -5.72 26.42
CA ALA A 5 -50.23 -5.89 25.32
C ALA A 5 -49.43 -4.59 25.20
N ALA A 6 -48.10 -4.69 25.33
CA ALA A 6 -47.20 -3.59 25.08
C ALA A 6 -47.58 -3.03 23.70
N LYS A 7 -48.13 -1.81 23.72
CA LYS A 7 -48.89 -1.19 22.64
C LYS A 7 -48.10 -1.26 21.32
N GLY A 8 -48.44 -2.17 20.42
CA GLY A 8 -48.00 -2.14 19.01
C GLY A 8 -47.20 -3.35 18.50
N LEU A 9 -46.68 -4.23 19.37
CA LEU A 9 -45.98 -5.46 18.95
C LEU A 9 -46.90 -6.67 18.99
N SER A 10 -46.84 -7.53 17.97
CA SER A 10 -47.57 -8.81 17.98
C SER A 10 -47.00 -9.73 19.06
N CYS A 11 -47.86 -10.34 19.87
CA CYS A 11 -47.44 -11.34 20.86
C CYS A 11 -46.68 -12.51 20.21
N GLU A 12 -47.08 -12.90 19.00
CA GLU A 12 -46.40 -13.94 18.23
C GLU A 12 -44.98 -13.54 17.84
N ALA A 13 -44.77 -12.26 17.49
CA ALA A 13 -43.44 -11.75 17.17
C ALA A 13 -42.53 -11.76 18.41
N MET A 14 -43.03 -11.30 19.57
CA MET A 14 -42.28 -11.34 20.83
C MET A 14 -41.89 -12.77 21.24
N ASP A 15 -42.80 -13.73 21.06
CA ASP A 15 -42.54 -15.14 21.35
C ASP A 15 -41.48 -15.74 20.41
N CYS A 16 -41.56 -15.46 19.10
CA CYS A 16 -40.57 -15.92 18.12
C CYS A 16 -39.17 -15.33 18.39
N LEU A 17 -39.10 -14.02 18.67
CA LEU A 17 -37.86 -13.30 18.96
C LEU A 17 -37.17 -13.87 20.21
N SER A 18 -37.94 -13.97 21.30
CA SER A 18 -37.42 -14.47 22.57
C SER A 18 -36.99 -15.93 22.50
N GLU A 19 -37.71 -16.76 21.74
CA GLU A 19 -37.35 -18.16 21.52
C GLU A 19 -36.04 -18.29 20.74
N ARG A 20 -35.89 -17.59 19.62
CA ARG A 20 -34.65 -17.61 18.84
C ARG A 20 -33.45 -17.11 19.66
N LEU A 21 -33.59 -15.96 20.33
CA LEU A 21 -32.52 -15.39 21.17
C LEU A 21 -32.19 -16.25 22.38
N SER A 22 -33.15 -17.04 22.89
CA SER A 22 -32.91 -17.97 24.00
C SER A 22 -32.02 -19.16 23.61
N LEU A 23 -32.02 -19.54 22.33
CA LEU A 23 -31.21 -20.62 21.78
C LEU A 23 -29.81 -20.16 21.36
N GLN A 24 -29.59 -18.85 21.24
CA GLN A 24 -28.31 -18.28 20.82
C GLN A 24 -27.27 -18.39 21.95
N ASP A 25 -26.06 -18.85 21.64
CA ASP A 25 -24.99 -18.94 22.62
C ASP A 25 -24.29 -17.60 22.84
N GLY A 26 -23.77 -17.37 24.04
CA GLY A 26 -22.99 -16.16 24.37
C GLY A 26 -23.82 -14.88 24.59
N LEU A 27 -25.15 -14.98 24.74
CA LEU A 27 -25.99 -13.82 25.04
C LEU A 27 -25.69 -13.30 26.46
N TYR A 28 -25.45 -11.99 26.59
CA TYR A 28 -25.18 -11.38 27.87
C TYR A 28 -26.47 -11.27 28.72
N PHE A 29 -26.38 -11.70 29.97
CA PHE A 29 -27.41 -11.46 30.99
C PHE A 29 -26.79 -10.76 32.21
N PRO A 30 -27.49 -9.76 32.80
CA PRO A 30 -27.07 -9.14 34.04
C PRO A 30 -26.82 -10.16 35.14
N ARG A 31 -25.86 -9.89 36.04
CA ARG A 31 -25.43 -10.85 37.07
C ARG A 31 -26.56 -11.39 37.94
N ALA A 32 -27.56 -10.55 38.23
CA ALA A 32 -28.75 -10.94 39.00
C ALA A 32 -29.63 -12.00 38.29
N LEU A 33 -29.55 -12.10 36.97
CA LEU A 33 -30.34 -12.99 36.12
C LEU A 33 -29.53 -14.18 35.58
N GLN A 34 -28.22 -14.25 35.85
CA GLN A 34 -27.37 -15.34 35.34
C GLN A 34 -27.76 -16.70 35.92
N SER A 35 -28.18 -16.77 37.19
CA SER A 35 -28.63 -18.01 37.82
C SER A 35 -29.93 -18.55 37.24
N THR A 36 -30.75 -17.68 36.65
CA THR A 36 -32.00 -18.05 35.98
C THR A 36 -31.85 -18.14 34.47
N ALA A 37 -30.75 -17.68 33.89
CA ALA A 37 -30.47 -17.75 32.46
C ALA A 37 -29.79 -19.07 32.02
N THR A 38 -29.73 -20.09 32.88
CA THR A 38 -29.04 -21.36 32.58
C THR A 38 -29.78 -22.21 31.54
N ASN A 39 -31.11 -22.18 31.54
CA ASN A 39 -31.93 -22.97 30.61
C ASN A 39 -32.57 -22.08 29.52
N PRO A 40 -32.69 -22.55 28.26
CA PRO A 40 -33.33 -21.80 27.19
C PRO A 40 -34.75 -21.32 27.53
N SER A 41 -35.57 -22.17 28.16
CA SER A 41 -36.94 -21.79 28.55
C SER A 41 -36.97 -20.64 29.56
N GLN A 42 -36.00 -20.59 30.49
CA GLN A 42 -35.91 -19.52 31.48
C GLN A 42 -35.34 -18.24 30.85
N ARG A 43 -34.38 -18.36 29.92
CA ARG A 43 -33.89 -17.25 29.10
C ARG A 43 -35.02 -16.60 28.28
N LYS A 44 -35.86 -17.42 27.64
CA LYS A 44 -37.05 -16.96 26.90
C LYS A 44 -37.97 -16.13 27.80
N ALA A 45 -38.28 -16.62 29.01
CA ALA A 45 -39.14 -15.91 29.96
C ALA A 45 -38.55 -14.54 30.38
N ILE A 46 -37.24 -14.46 30.59
CA ILE A 46 -36.56 -13.20 30.94
C ILE A 46 -36.65 -12.19 29.78
N LEU A 47 -36.44 -12.64 28.54
CA LEU A 47 -36.51 -11.80 27.35
C LEU A 47 -37.94 -11.29 27.10
N LEU A 48 -38.94 -12.15 27.29
CA LEU A 48 -40.36 -11.77 27.19
C LEU A 48 -40.77 -10.75 28.26
N ASP A 49 -40.32 -10.92 29.51
CA ASP A 49 -40.55 -9.95 30.58
C ASP A 49 -39.95 -8.58 30.22
N LEU A 50 -38.73 -8.57 29.68
CA LEU A 50 -38.08 -7.33 29.27
C LEU A 50 -38.79 -6.67 28.08
N LEU A 51 -39.11 -7.42 27.03
CA LEU A 51 -39.88 -6.93 25.87
C LEU A 51 -41.24 -6.33 26.26
N SER A 52 -41.90 -6.93 27.25
CA SER A 52 -43.20 -6.46 27.74
C SER A 52 -43.08 -5.22 28.62
N ARG A 53 -41.98 -5.09 29.38
CA ARG A 53 -41.78 -3.99 30.33
C ARG A 53 -41.16 -2.76 29.67
N ASP A 54 -40.11 -2.95 28.88
CA ASP A 54 -39.31 -1.89 28.29
C ASP A 54 -38.62 -2.36 26.99
N VAL A 55 -39.16 -1.91 25.87
CA VAL A 55 -38.65 -2.25 24.54
C VAL A 55 -37.35 -1.51 24.22
N ALA A 56 -37.15 -0.28 24.74
CA ALA A 56 -35.96 0.50 24.48
C ALA A 56 -34.72 -0.17 25.09
N VAL A 57 -34.81 -0.58 26.36
CA VAL A 57 -33.73 -1.32 27.05
C VAL A 57 -33.48 -2.69 26.40
N PHE A 58 -34.53 -3.33 25.85
CA PHE A 58 -34.35 -4.55 25.07
C PHE A 58 -33.51 -4.30 23.80
N LEU A 59 -33.84 -3.26 23.03
CA LEU A 59 -33.13 -2.91 21.80
C LEU A 59 -31.68 -2.46 22.07
N GLU A 60 -31.43 -1.72 23.15
CA GLU A 60 -30.09 -1.33 23.58
C GLU A 60 -29.19 -2.57 23.80
N ARG A 61 -29.71 -3.59 24.49
CA ARG A 61 -28.92 -4.76 24.92
C ARG A 61 -28.83 -5.86 23.88
N TYR A 62 -29.94 -6.12 23.19
CA TYR A 62 -30.10 -7.28 22.31
C TYR A 62 -30.33 -6.90 20.84
N GLY A 63 -30.49 -5.62 20.52
CA GLY A 63 -30.78 -5.15 19.16
C GLY A 63 -29.71 -5.51 18.13
N SER A 64 -28.44 -5.58 18.54
CA SER A 64 -27.34 -6.01 17.65
C SER A 64 -27.49 -7.46 17.17
N GLN A 65 -28.16 -8.30 17.97
CA GLN A 65 -28.41 -9.73 17.69
C GLN A 65 -29.72 -9.99 16.90
N LEU A 66 -30.46 -8.93 16.56
CA LEU A 66 -31.68 -9.03 15.75
C LEU A 66 -31.35 -9.06 14.25
N THR A 67 -32.21 -9.70 13.47
CA THR A 67 -32.18 -9.67 12.00
C THR A 67 -32.96 -8.46 11.46
N SER A 68 -32.75 -8.09 10.19
CA SER A 68 -33.46 -6.94 9.60
C SER A 68 -34.98 -7.11 9.56
N ASN A 69 -35.48 -8.34 9.34
CA ASN A 69 -36.91 -8.64 9.38
C ASN A 69 -37.48 -8.45 10.79
N GLU A 70 -36.72 -8.83 11.81
CA GLU A 70 -37.12 -8.68 13.19
C GLU A 70 -37.10 -7.24 13.67
N LEU A 71 -36.19 -6.41 13.15
CA LEU A 71 -36.18 -4.97 13.41
C LEU A 71 -37.40 -4.27 12.82
N HIS A 72 -37.92 -4.75 11.69
CA HIS A 72 -39.15 -4.23 11.08
C HIS A 72 -40.39 -4.42 11.97
N GLU A 73 -40.44 -5.46 12.81
CA GLU A 73 -41.56 -5.66 13.74
C GLU A 73 -41.71 -4.49 14.73
N PHE A 74 -40.61 -3.79 15.04
CA PHE A 74 -40.58 -2.63 15.92
C PHE A 74 -40.92 -1.30 15.22
N ASP A 75 -41.14 -1.30 13.90
CA ASP A 75 -41.46 -0.06 13.15
C ASP A 75 -42.78 0.56 13.61
N ASN A 76 -43.70 -0.24 14.15
CA ASN A 76 -44.97 0.22 14.70
C ASN A 76 -44.81 1.01 16.01
N LEU A 77 -43.61 0.99 16.62
CA LEU A 77 -43.28 1.66 17.88
C LEU A 77 -42.45 2.94 17.69
N LYS A 78 -42.35 3.47 16.46
CA LYS A 78 -41.58 4.67 16.13
C LYS A 78 -42.05 5.96 16.82
N ASP A 79 -43.23 5.94 17.42
CA ASP A 79 -43.78 7.07 18.18
C ASP A 79 -42.95 7.37 19.44
N ASP A 80 -42.29 6.36 20.01
CA ASP A 80 -41.35 6.56 21.11
C ASP A 80 -39.99 6.99 20.58
N TYR A 81 -39.46 8.09 21.14
CA TYR A 81 -38.18 8.65 20.74
C TYR A 81 -37.02 7.67 20.96
N GLU A 82 -36.99 7.00 22.12
CA GLU A 82 -35.87 6.11 22.47
C GLU A 82 -35.83 4.88 21.55
N ILE A 83 -37.00 4.28 21.32
CA ILE A 83 -37.14 3.13 20.40
C ILE A 83 -36.73 3.54 18.99
N ASN A 84 -37.22 4.68 18.50
CA ASN A 84 -36.89 5.17 17.17
C ASN A 84 -35.39 5.47 17.02
N TRP A 85 -34.75 6.03 18.06
CA TRP A 85 -33.30 6.27 18.07
C TRP A 85 -32.52 4.96 17.98
N HIS A 86 -32.86 3.96 18.81
CA HIS A 86 -32.23 2.65 18.76
C HIS A 86 -32.43 1.96 17.42
N LEU A 87 -33.64 2.01 16.84
CA LEU A 87 -33.91 1.44 15.52
C LEU A 87 -33.05 2.10 14.45
N LYS A 88 -33.04 3.43 14.36
CA LYS A 88 -32.20 4.15 13.39
C LYS A 88 -30.73 3.78 13.54
N HIS A 89 -30.23 3.72 14.76
CA HIS A 89 -28.84 3.33 15.02
C HIS A 89 -28.56 1.89 14.54
N LEU A 90 -29.42 0.93 14.86
CA LEU A 90 -29.28 -0.47 14.44
C LEU A 90 -29.38 -0.63 12.91
N TRP A 91 -30.28 0.12 12.26
CA TRP A 91 -30.38 0.18 10.80
C TRP A 91 -29.11 0.75 10.18
N SER A 92 -28.56 1.84 10.73
CA SER A 92 -27.30 2.43 10.24
C SER A 92 -26.10 1.49 10.37
N ILE A 93 -26.13 0.53 11.31
CA ILE A 93 -25.08 -0.47 11.47
C ILE A 93 -25.28 -1.65 10.49
N LYS A 94 -26.50 -2.17 10.37
CA LYS A 94 -26.78 -3.39 9.60
C LYS A 94 -26.99 -3.14 8.11
N SER A 95 -27.61 -2.03 7.76
CA SER A 95 -27.97 -1.67 6.39
C SER A 95 -27.77 -0.16 6.21
N PRO A 96 -26.50 0.30 6.27
CA PRO A 96 -26.20 1.71 6.12
C PRO A 96 -26.67 2.21 4.76
N THR A 97 -27.32 3.37 4.75
CA THR A 97 -27.73 4.03 3.52
C THR A 97 -26.49 4.55 2.77
N SER A 98 -26.57 4.71 1.45
CA SER A 98 -25.47 5.31 0.66
C SER A 98 -25.01 6.66 1.24
N ASP A 99 -25.95 7.49 1.71
CA ASP A 99 -25.65 8.79 2.32
C ASP A 99 -24.93 8.65 3.67
N GLU A 100 -25.27 7.64 4.47
CA GLU A 100 -24.60 7.35 5.74
C GLU A 100 -23.19 6.81 5.51
N LEU A 101 -23.01 5.93 4.52
CA LEU A 101 -21.68 5.47 4.10
C LEU A 101 -20.82 6.63 3.60
N HIS A 102 -21.42 7.53 2.82
CA HIS A 102 -20.74 8.74 2.34
C HIS A 102 -20.34 9.63 3.51
N SER A 103 -21.27 9.91 4.44
CA SER A 103 -21.01 10.72 5.63
C SER A 103 -19.89 10.13 6.49
N ARG A 104 -19.91 8.81 6.73
CA ARG A 104 -18.83 8.10 7.43
C ARG A 104 -17.50 8.21 6.70
N SER A 105 -17.51 8.05 5.37
CA SER A 105 -16.31 8.21 4.54
C SER A 105 -15.75 9.64 4.59
N VAL A 106 -16.60 10.66 4.59
CA VAL A 106 -16.21 12.06 4.72
C VAL A 106 -15.55 12.30 6.08
N VAL A 107 -16.16 11.83 7.17
CA VAL A 107 -15.58 11.94 8.52
C VAL A 107 -14.21 11.28 8.59
N VAL A 108 -14.06 10.07 8.06
CA VAL A 108 -12.76 9.36 8.01
C VAL A 108 -11.73 10.17 7.21
N LYS A 109 -12.09 10.68 6.03
CA LYS A 109 -11.19 11.49 5.20
C LYS A 109 -10.76 12.77 5.91
N ASN A 110 -11.68 13.44 6.61
CA ASN A 110 -11.41 14.66 7.36
C ASN A 110 -10.48 14.39 8.56
N ARG A 111 -10.74 13.33 9.33
CA ARG A 111 -9.87 12.89 10.45
C ARG A 111 -8.47 12.55 9.95
N ARG A 112 -8.36 11.78 8.87
CA ARG A 112 -7.07 11.48 8.24
C ARG A 112 -6.38 12.74 7.74
N ARG A 113 -7.09 13.71 7.17
CA ARG A 113 -6.51 14.99 6.73
C ARG A 113 -5.96 15.81 7.91
N ALA A 114 -6.70 15.88 9.02
CA ALA A 114 -6.24 16.53 10.23
C ALA A 114 -4.97 15.86 10.79
N TYR A 115 -4.94 14.54 10.82
CA TYR A 115 -3.77 13.79 11.28
C TYR A 115 -2.57 13.91 10.34
N LEU A 116 -2.80 13.92 9.01
CA LEU A 116 -1.77 14.17 8.01
C LEU A 116 -1.07 15.51 8.26
N ASN A 117 -1.85 16.59 8.47
CA ASN A 117 -1.29 17.91 8.77
C ASN A 117 -0.40 17.88 10.03
N LYS A 118 -0.83 17.15 11.07
CA LYS A 118 -0.02 16.94 12.28
C LYS A 118 1.30 16.22 11.96
N LEU A 119 1.26 15.14 11.19
CA LEU A 119 2.45 14.39 10.79
C LEU A 119 3.41 15.20 9.92
N ILE A 120 2.89 16.08 9.06
CA ILE A 120 3.69 17.01 8.26
C ILE A 120 4.43 17.98 9.18
N CYS A 121 3.75 18.55 10.18
CA CYS A 121 4.38 19.43 11.17
C CYS A 121 5.44 18.71 12.01
N ASP A 122 5.19 17.44 12.40
CA ASP A 122 6.14 16.62 13.16
C ASP A 122 7.39 16.26 12.32
N GLY A 123 7.25 16.17 10.99
CA GLY A 123 8.35 16.00 10.03
C GLY A 123 9.02 14.62 9.98
N GLN A 124 8.74 13.73 10.94
CA GLN A 124 9.37 12.41 11.01
C GLN A 124 8.76 11.41 10.01
N TYR A 125 7.42 11.35 9.96
CA TYR A 125 6.71 10.34 9.16
C TYR A 125 6.82 10.58 7.65
N PHE A 126 6.84 11.83 7.22
CA PHE A 126 7.01 12.25 5.83
C PHE A 126 8.43 12.75 5.53
N SER A 127 9.42 12.33 6.33
CA SER A 127 10.82 12.52 5.95
C SER A 127 11.16 11.65 4.75
N GLU A 128 12.10 12.09 3.90
CA GLU A 128 12.52 11.34 2.72
C GLU A 128 12.94 9.90 3.08
N ASP A 129 13.77 9.74 4.12
CA ASP A 129 14.24 8.43 4.55
C ASP A 129 13.08 7.53 5.01
N ALA A 130 12.14 8.05 5.82
CA ALA A 130 10.98 7.28 6.25
C ALA A 130 10.08 6.87 5.08
N MET A 131 9.85 7.78 4.13
CA MET A 131 9.05 7.47 2.94
C MET A 131 9.75 6.48 2.02
N ARG A 132 11.08 6.58 1.86
CA ARG A 132 11.91 5.63 1.11
C ARG A 132 11.82 4.23 1.68
N ASP A 133 11.92 4.07 3.00
CA ASP A 133 11.88 2.75 3.63
C ASP A 133 10.51 2.07 3.46
N ARG A 134 9.43 2.85 3.49
CA ARG A 134 8.06 2.39 3.28
C ARG A 134 7.76 2.10 1.80
N GLN A 135 8.24 2.94 0.88
CA GLN A 135 7.96 2.82 -0.56
C GLN A 135 9.26 2.94 -1.39
N PRO A 136 10.14 1.92 -1.36
CA PRO A 136 11.47 2.02 -1.97
C PRO A 136 11.43 2.16 -3.49
N PHE A 137 10.54 1.42 -4.16
CA PHE A 137 10.40 1.48 -5.62
C PHE A 137 9.91 2.85 -6.09
N LEU A 138 8.90 3.41 -5.41
CA LEU A 138 8.37 4.73 -5.73
C LEU A 138 9.43 5.82 -5.50
N HIS A 139 10.16 5.76 -4.38
CA HIS A 139 11.28 6.67 -4.14
C HIS A 139 12.33 6.58 -5.25
N HIS A 140 12.70 5.36 -5.65
CA HIS A 140 13.67 5.16 -6.73
C HIS A 140 13.21 5.80 -8.05
N GLU A 141 11.95 5.63 -8.42
CA GLU A 141 11.40 6.15 -9.68
C GLU A 141 11.36 7.67 -9.74
N TYR A 142 11.03 8.34 -8.64
CA TYR A 142 10.90 9.80 -8.60
C TYR A 142 12.20 10.50 -8.19
N VAL A 143 12.91 9.98 -7.20
CA VAL A 143 14.06 10.67 -6.58
C VAL A 143 15.34 9.86 -6.75
N GLY A 144 15.33 8.59 -6.37
CA GLY A 144 16.54 7.78 -6.21
C GLY A 144 17.38 7.61 -7.49
N LYS A 145 16.76 7.49 -8.67
CA LYS A 145 17.47 7.35 -9.96
C LYS A 145 18.24 8.61 -10.39
N PHE A 146 17.93 9.77 -9.81
CA PHE A 146 18.58 11.04 -10.11
C PHE A 146 19.63 11.45 -9.06
N GLN A 147 19.62 10.78 -7.90
CA GLN A 147 20.64 10.96 -6.88
C GLN A 147 21.91 10.18 -7.24
N ASP A 148 23.07 10.75 -6.91
CA ASP A 148 24.36 10.09 -7.15
C ASP A 148 24.46 8.76 -6.37
N PRO A 149 24.59 7.60 -7.05
CA PRO A 149 24.75 6.30 -6.41
C PRO A 149 25.99 6.23 -5.49
N SER A 150 27.02 7.02 -5.81
CA SER A 150 28.33 7.01 -5.15
C SER A 150 28.24 7.47 -3.68
N GLY A 151 27.41 8.46 -3.39
CA GLY A 151 27.19 8.98 -2.02
C GLY A 151 26.45 8.00 -1.09
N ARG A 152 25.86 6.95 -1.67
CA ARG A 152 25.02 5.95 -1.00
C ARG A 152 25.71 4.60 -0.83
N GLY A 153 26.83 4.35 -1.49
CA GLY A 153 27.65 3.15 -1.29
C GLY A 153 28.89 3.39 -0.41
N MET A 154 29.49 4.57 -0.49
CA MET A 154 30.84 4.81 0.04
C MET A 154 30.87 5.13 1.54
N ALA A 155 31.94 4.72 2.24
CA ALA A 155 32.18 5.11 3.64
C ALA A 155 32.26 6.63 3.77
N ARG A 156 31.49 7.22 4.69
CA ARG A 156 31.52 8.66 4.94
C ARG A 156 32.74 9.02 5.79
N PRO A 157 33.37 10.19 5.59
CA PRO A 157 34.49 10.61 6.44
C PRO A 157 34.10 10.62 7.93
N GLY A 158 34.79 9.83 8.74
CA GLY A 158 34.55 9.73 10.19
C GLY A 158 33.53 8.67 10.63
N GLU A 159 32.92 7.93 9.70
CA GLU A 159 32.00 6.83 9.98
C GLU A 159 32.75 5.55 10.38
N ARG A 160 32.19 4.77 11.30
CA ARG A 160 32.79 3.48 11.69
C ARG A 160 32.44 2.42 10.65
N TRP A 161 33.34 1.47 10.44
CA TRP A 161 33.10 0.33 9.53
C TRP A 161 31.78 -0.40 9.82
N SER A 162 31.40 -0.52 11.09
CA SER A 162 30.11 -1.10 11.50
C SER A 162 28.90 -0.31 10.98
N GLU A 163 28.97 1.02 11.00
CA GLU A 163 27.88 1.90 10.53
C GLU A 163 27.77 1.83 9.01
N THR A 164 28.91 1.89 8.30
CA THR A 164 28.95 1.69 6.85
C THR A 164 28.40 0.33 6.44
N LEU A 165 28.75 -0.75 7.17
CA LEU A 165 28.25 -2.10 6.88
C LEU A 165 26.74 -2.21 7.11
N MET A 166 26.21 -1.65 8.20
CA MET A 166 24.77 -1.60 8.46
C MET A 166 24.05 -0.85 7.33
N ARG A 167 24.54 0.35 6.96
CA ARG A 167 23.97 1.16 5.88
C ARG A 167 23.98 0.44 4.52
N ARG A 168 25.08 -0.25 4.17
CA ARG A 168 25.15 -1.06 2.94
C ARG A 168 24.16 -2.22 2.96
N SER A 169 23.99 -2.87 4.11
CA SER A 169 23.02 -3.96 4.25
C SER A 169 21.57 -3.45 4.11
N GLU A 170 21.27 -2.27 4.66
CA GLU A 170 19.98 -1.61 4.51
C GLU A 170 19.71 -1.23 3.05
N GLU A 171 20.68 -0.62 2.36
CA GLU A 171 20.55 -0.28 0.94
C GLU A 171 20.35 -1.54 0.07
N ALA A 172 21.09 -2.62 0.34
CA ALA A 172 20.92 -3.89 -0.36
C ALA A 172 19.50 -4.48 -0.19
N MET A 173 18.92 -4.34 1.01
CA MET A 173 17.53 -4.74 1.27
C MET A 173 16.52 -3.87 0.50
N LEU A 174 16.76 -2.55 0.41
CA LEU A 174 15.94 -1.65 -0.40
C LEU A 174 16.00 -2.01 -1.89
N VAL A 175 17.21 -2.22 -2.43
CA VAL A 175 17.42 -2.66 -3.82
C VAL A 175 16.73 -4.00 -4.09
N ALA A 176 16.77 -4.94 -3.16
CA ALA A 176 16.05 -6.21 -3.29
C ALA A 176 14.52 -6.01 -3.37
N LYS A 177 13.95 -5.11 -2.55
CA LYS A 177 12.52 -4.72 -2.63
C LYS A 177 12.20 -4.09 -3.98
N ILE A 178 13.01 -3.14 -4.46
CA ILE A 178 12.86 -2.48 -5.77
C ILE A 178 12.85 -3.52 -6.89
N ARG A 179 13.81 -4.46 -6.90
CA ARG A 179 13.86 -5.54 -7.91
C ARG A 179 12.64 -6.46 -7.85
N GLY A 180 12.11 -6.74 -6.66
CA GLY A 180 10.87 -7.50 -6.49
C GLY A 180 9.68 -6.82 -7.15
N GLU A 181 9.54 -5.51 -6.95
CA GLU A 181 8.50 -4.67 -7.56
C GLU A 181 8.65 -4.61 -9.09
N GLN A 182 9.87 -4.37 -9.60
CA GLN A 182 10.18 -4.35 -11.03
C GLN A 182 9.84 -5.68 -11.72
N ARG A 183 10.18 -6.83 -11.10
CA ARG A 183 9.79 -8.15 -11.61
C ARG A 183 8.27 -8.32 -11.66
N ARG A 184 7.54 -7.84 -10.65
CA ARG A 184 6.06 -7.90 -10.65
C ARG A 184 5.46 -7.07 -11.78
N LEU A 185 6.11 -5.97 -12.16
CA LEU A 185 5.73 -5.12 -13.29
C LEU A 185 6.21 -5.65 -14.65
N GLY A 186 6.98 -6.74 -14.68
CA GLY A 186 7.46 -7.37 -15.92
C GLY A 186 8.68 -6.70 -16.55
N VAL A 187 9.46 -5.94 -15.76
CA VAL A 187 10.73 -5.36 -16.20
C VAL A 187 11.73 -6.47 -16.52
N ALA A 188 12.47 -6.33 -17.62
CA ALA A 188 13.47 -7.31 -18.03
C ALA A 188 14.66 -7.32 -17.06
N GLU A 189 15.31 -8.48 -16.89
CA GLU A 189 16.40 -8.66 -15.93
C GLU A 189 17.57 -7.68 -16.13
N ARG A 190 17.87 -7.36 -17.39
CA ARG A 190 18.88 -6.38 -17.80
C ARG A 190 18.61 -4.95 -17.31
N ASP A 191 17.34 -4.61 -17.09
CA ASP A 191 16.89 -3.26 -16.72
C ASP A 191 16.62 -3.15 -15.20
N LEU A 192 16.97 -4.19 -14.43
CA LEU A 192 16.80 -4.19 -12.98
C LEU A 192 17.80 -3.26 -12.31
N VAL A 193 17.35 -2.57 -11.27
CA VAL A 193 18.20 -1.67 -10.49
C VAL A 193 19.34 -2.43 -9.82
N GLY A 194 20.55 -1.87 -9.91
CA GLY A 194 21.77 -2.48 -9.37
C GLY A 194 22.23 -3.70 -10.17
N ASN A 195 21.70 -3.89 -11.39
CA ASN A 195 22.23 -4.81 -12.39
C ASN A 195 23.23 -4.10 -13.34
N ASP A 196 23.72 -2.92 -12.93
CA ASP A 196 24.98 -2.39 -13.46
C ASP A 196 26.03 -3.46 -13.14
N LEU A 197 26.30 -4.31 -14.13
CA LEU A 197 27.52 -5.06 -14.23
C LEU A 197 28.60 -4.05 -13.90
N ASN A 198 29.21 -4.19 -12.73
CA ASN A 198 30.31 -3.34 -12.34
C ASN A 198 31.36 -3.66 -13.41
N PRO A 199 31.65 -2.79 -14.39
CA PRO A 199 32.61 -3.14 -15.44
C PRO A 199 33.96 -3.47 -14.81
N ARG A 200 34.17 -2.96 -13.59
CA ARG A 200 35.30 -3.22 -12.71
C ARG A 200 35.27 -4.59 -12.02
N GLU A 201 34.12 -5.17 -11.70
CA GLU A 201 34.08 -6.56 -11.19
C GLU A 201 34.20 -7.55 -12.34
N GLU A 202 33.67 -7.23 -13.53
CA GLU A 202 33.94 -8.02 -14.74
C GLU A 202 35.41 -7.87 -15.19
N GLU A 203 36.00 -6.67 -15.14
CA GLU A 203 37.44 -6.46 -15.42
C GLU A 203 38.33 -7.10 -14.33
N GLU A 204 37.94 -7.07 -13.04
CA GLU A 204 38.69 -7.75 -11.96
C GLU A 204 38.52 -9.29 -12.05
N GLU A 205 37.37 -9.82 -12.46
CA GLU A 205 37.18 -11.25 -12.76
C GLU A 205 37.92 -11.67 -14.05
N GLU A 206 37.94 -10.83 -15.10
CA GLU A 206 38.73 -11.07 -16.32
C GLU A 206 40.25 -11.01 -16.04
N GLU A 207 40.72 -10.07 -15.20
CA GLU A 207 42.13 -10.02 -14.76
C GLU A 207 42.49 -11.23 -13.88
N GLU A 208 41.62 -11.71 -12.98
CA GLU A 208 41.83 -12.94 -12.22
C GLU A 208 41.83 -14.20 -13.11
N GLU A 209 40.97 -14.27 -14.14
CA GLU A 209 40.98 -15.36 -15.12
C GLU A 209 42.25 -15.35 -16.00
N GLU A 210 42.74 -14.17 -16.42
CA GLU A 210 44.01 -14.05 -17.15
C GLU A 210 45.22 -14.46 -16.28
N GLU A 211 45.25 -14.11 -14.99
CA GLU A 211 46.33 -14.56 -14.08
C GLU A 211 46.30 -16.09 -13.85
N GLU A 212 45.13 -16.74 -13.74
CA GLU A 212 45.05 -18.20 -13.61
C GLU A 212 45.42 -18.93 -14.93
N GLU A 213 45.11 -18.38 -16.11
CA GLU A 213 45.55 -18.96 -17.39
C GLU A 213 47.08 -18.88 -17.57
N ASP A 214 47.72 -17.78 -17.15
CA ASP A 214 49.18 -17.64 -17.16
C ASP A 214 49.88 -18.63 -16.20
N GLU A 215 49.31 -18.89 -15.02
CA GLU A 215 49.83 -19.92 -14.08
C GLU A 215 49.69 -21.34 -14.66
N GLU A 216 48.61 -21.64 -15.40
CA GLU A 216 48.44 -22.93 -16.08
C GLU A 216 49.38 -23.14 -17.29
N GLU A 217 49.76 -22.08 -18.01
CA GLU A 217 50.74 -22.16 -19.10
C GLU A 217 52.16 -22.36 -18.57
N GLU A 218 52.54 -21.73 -17.45
CA GLU A 218 53.84 -21.96 -16.80
C GLU A 218 54.00 -23.40 -16.26
N GLU A 219 52.92 -24.05 -15.80
CA GLU A 219 52.96 -25.47 -15.39
C GLU A 219 53.08 -26.45 -16.59
N LYS A 220 52.64 -26.06 -17.79
CA LYS A 220 52.71 -26.91 -19.00
C LYS A 220 54.04 -26.83 -19.73
N GLU A 221 54.79 -25.74 -19.61
CA GLU A 221 56.14 -25.61 -20.19
C GLU A 221 57.22 -26.43 -19.44
N GLU A 222 56.95 -26.90 -18.21
CA GLU A 222 57.88 -27.73 -17.42
C GLU A 222 57.83 -29.25 -17.79
N VAL A 223 56.91 -29.70 -18.65
CA VAL A 223 56.79 -31.12 -19.04
C VAL A 223 57.08 -31.36 -20.54
N GLY A 224 58.36 -31.27 -20.88
CA GLY A 224 59.04 -32.35 -21.62
C GLY A 224 58.77 -32.49 -23.13
N GLU A 225 59.53 -31.71 -23.89
CA GLU A 225 60.09 -32.03 -25.20
C GLU A 225 60.73 -33.44 -25.24
N ASP A 226 60.34 -34.32 -26.19
CA ASP A 226 61.32 -35.17 -26.91
C ASP A 226 60.76 -35.81 -28.20
N GLY A 227 61.41 -35.51 -29.34
CA GLY A 227 61.68 -36.50 -30.39
C GLY A 227 60.93 -36.48 -31.74
N LYS A 228 61.54 -35.82 -32.75
CA LYS A 228 61.76 -36.22 -34.18
C LYS A 228 60.60 -36.86 -34.99
N GLY A 229 60.31 -36.54 -36.25
CA GLY A 229 60.98 -35.78 -37.32
C GLY A 229 60.46 -36.24 -38.70
N ASP A 230 60.76 -35.42 -39.73
CA ASP A 230 60.76 -35.67 -41.19
C ASP A 230 59.48 -35.63 -42.07
N LYS A 231 59.47 -34.60 -42.94
CA LYS A 231 59.33 -34.56 -44.42
C LYS A 231 57.98 -34.72 -45.16
N ALA A 232 57.66 -33.60 -45.85
CA ALA A 232 57.55 -33.43 -47.32
C ALA A 232 56.19 -33.57 -48.06
N ALA A 233 55.84 -32.45 -48.69
CA ALA A 233 55.50 -32.25 -50.11
C ALA A 233 54.05 -32.33 -50.64
N ASN A 234 53.71 -31.21 -51.32
CA ASN A 234 52.93 -31.05 -52.57
C ASN A 234 51.39 -31.07 -52.56
N GLY A 235 50.82 -30.07 -53.26
CA GLY A 235 49.47 -30.15 -53.84
C GLY A 235 48.85 -28.79 -54.14
N ALA A 236 48.76 -28.43 -55.42
CA ALA A 236 48.38 -27.13 -55.96
C ALA A 236 46.91 -27.04 -56.44
N HIS A 237 46.49 -25.80 -56.76
CA HIS A 237 45.44 -25.40 -57.74
C HIS A 237 43.98 -25.49 -57.23
N SER A 238 43.01 -24.62 -57.54
CA SER A 238 42.89 -23.53 -58.53
C SER A 238 41.57 -22.76 -58.31
N MET A 239 41.52 -21.54 -58.84
CA MET A 239 40.43 -20.95 -59.65
C MET A 239 39.59 -19.79 -59.09
N GLU A 240 39.84 -18.65 -59.73
CA GLU A 240 39.13 -17.38 -59.87
C GLU A 240 37.72 -17.60 -60.52
N VAL A 241 36.78 -16.66 -60.67
CA VAL A 241 36.88 -15.23 -61.06
C VAL A 241 35.46 -14.57 -61.01
N SER A 242 35.41 -13.27 -60.71
CA SER A 242 34.57 -12.16 -61.26
C SER A 242 33.02 -12.24 -61.29
N THR A 243 32.21 -11.16 -61.27
CA THR A 243 32.37 -9.80 -61.85
C THR A 243 31.23 -8.87 -61.38
N ALA A 244 31.56 -7.58 -61.14
CA ALA A 244 30.85 -6.31 -61.43
C ALA A 244 29.33 -6.11 -61.21
N MET A 245 28.94 -4.99 -60.57
CA MET A 245 28.42 -3.81 -61.29
C MET A 245 28.34 -2.56 -60.39
N ASP A 246 28.91 -1.46 -60.89
CA ASP A 246 28.79 -0.07 -60.42
C ASP A 246 27.51 0.55 -61.01
N ASN A 247 26.82 1.42 -60.26
CA ASN A 247 25.94 2.43 -60.83
C ASN A 247 25.72 3.59 -59.84
N GLN A 248 26.32 4.73 -60.16
CA GLN A 248 26.08 6.04 -59.54
C GLN A 248 24.77 6.69 -60.05
N GLN A 249 24.41 7.81 -59.40
CA GLN A 249 23.46 8.87 -59.82
C GLN A 249 22.09 8.79 -59.10
N GLU A 250 21.52 9.78 -58.41
CA GLU A 250 21.55 11.26 -58.40
C GLU A 250 21.27 11.78 -56.98
N ARG A 251 21.60 13.06 -56.74
CA ARG A 251 21.20 13.82 -55.54
C ARG A 251 19.77 14.34 -55.69
N SER A 252 18.99 14.39 -54.61
CA SER A 252 17.86 15.34 -54.46
C SER A 252 17.52 15.50 -52.98
N ALA A 253 17.54 16.75 -52.51
CA ALA A 253 17.19 17.16 -51.17
C ALA A 253 15.67 17.29 -51.01
N THR A 254 15.09 16.73 -49.94
CA THR A 254 13.93 17.27 -49.23
C THR A 254 13.87 16.70 -47.82
N ASP A 255 14.05 17.61 -46.86
CA ASP A 255 13.49 17.68 -45.52
C ASP A 255 12.54 16.54 -45.08
N ASN A 256 12.94 15.79 -44.05
CA ASN A 256 11.98 15.32 -43.05
C ASN A 256 12.68 14.99 -41.73
N THR A 257 12.53 15.89 -40.77
CA THR A 257 12.82 15.75 -39.36
C THR A 257 12.01 14.59 -38.76
N GLN A 258 12.66 13.47 -38.41
CA GLN A 258 12.14 12.53 -37.41
C GLN A 258 13.27 12.05 -36.52
N ALA A 259 13.04 12.27 -35.22
CA ALA A 259 13.89 11.97 -34.10
C ALA A 259 14.38 10.51 -34.14
N ALA A 260 15.70 10.36 -34.13
CA ALA A 260 16.35 9.17 -33.62
C ALA A 260 16.77 9.47 -32.18
N GLU A 261 15.84 9.34 -31.24
CA GLU A 261 16.17 9.16 -29.82
C GLU A 261 16.65 7.71 -29.66
N GLY A 262 17.92 7.50 -30.01
CA GLY A 262 18.69 6.34 -29.59
C GLY A 262 19.10 6.53 -28.14
N GLY A 263 18.64 5.62 -27.27
CA GLY A 263 18.87 5.65 -25.84
C GLY A 263 20.33 5.87 -25.47
N SER A 264 20.57 6.96 -24.75
CA SER A 264 21.76 7.12 -23.91
C SER A 264 21.24 7.26 -22.49
N ASN A 265 21.24 6.15 -21.77
CA ASN A 265 20.86 6.07 -20.35
C ASN A 265 22.09 6.45 -19.49
N HIS A 266 22.72 7.57 -19.81
CA HIS A 266 23.73 8.17 -18.94
C HIS A 266 23.02 9.12 -17.98
N GLY A 267 23.19 8.88 -16.68
CA GLY A 267 22.48 9.51 -15.56
C GLY A 267 22.15 10.98 -15.82
N ALA A 268 20.87 11.24 -16.07
CA ALA A 268 20.35 12.59 -16.18
C ALA A 268 20.39 13.22 -14.79
N THR A 269 21.51 13.82 -14.43
CA THR A 269 21.59 14.69 -13.25
C THR A 269 20.64 15.85 -13.49
N LEU A 270 19.50 15.82 -12.82
CA LEU A 270 18.50 16.86 -12.89
C LEU A 270 19.03 18.16 -12.28
N SER A 271 18.49 19.29 -12.72
CA SER A 271 18.71 20.57 -12.05
C SER A 271 18.22 20.49 -10.60
N GLU A 272 18.75 21.32 -9.71
CA GLU A 272 18.28 21.40 -8.32
C GLU A 272 16.78 21.69 -8.23
N ALA A 273 16.26 22.56 -9.11
CA ALA A 273 14.83 22.83 -9.20
C ALA A 273 14.03 21.59 -9.63
N ASP A 274 14.50 20.87 -10.65
CA ASP A 274 13.82 19.67 -11.15
C ASP A 274 13.85 18.54 -10.11
N MET A 275 14.94 18.40 -9.34
CA MET A 275 15.03 17.45 -8.24
C MET A 275 14.03 17.78 -7.12
N GLN A 276 13.84 19.06 -6.81
CA GLN A 276 12.83 19.48 -5.84
C GLN A 276 11.42 19.14 -6.33
N ASP A 277 11.11 19.41 -7.61
CA ASP A 277 9.82 19.08 -8.19
C ASP A 277 9.54 17.56 -8.15
N GLN A 278 10.56 16.72 -8.37
CA GLN A 278 10.43 15.28 -8.22
C GLN A 278 10.18 14.84 -6.78
N MET A 279 10.88 15.46 -5.80
CA MET A 279 10.65 15.20 -4.38
C MET A 279 9.24 15.60 -3.96
N ASP A 280 8.74 16.74 -4.44
CA ASP A 280 7.40 17.23 -4.15
C ASP A 280 6.33 16.29 -4.74
N GLN A 281 6.54 15.78 -5.95
CA GLN A 281 5.67 14.76 -6.56
C GLN A 281 5.66 13.46 -5.75
N PHE A 282 6.83 12.97 -5.35
CA PHE A 282 6.95 11.79 -4.49
C PHE A 282 6.19 11.98 -3.17
N THR A 283 6.43 13.12 -2.51
CA THR A 283 5.78 13.48 -1.24
C THR A 283 4.27 13.60 -1.40
N TYR A 284 3.79 14.21 -2.49
CA TYR A 284 2.36 14.30 -2.80
C TYR A 284 1.71 12.92 -2.94
N ILE A 285 2.34 11.99 -3.67
CA ILE A 285 1.83 10.62 -3.80
C ILE A 285 1.77 9.94 -2.43
N MET A 286 2.80 10.11 -1.60
CA MET A 286 2.83 9.57 -0.24
C MET A 286 1.71 10.13 0.64
N HIS A 287 1.41 11.43 0.53
CA HIS A 287 0.24 12.03 1.19
C HIS A 287 -1.08 11.41 0.71
N GLN A 288 -1.25 11.19 -0.60
CA GLN A 288 -2.46 10.56 -1.14
C GLN A 288 -2.63 9.13 -0.65
N LYS A 289 -1.56 8.31 -0.70
CA LYS A 289 -1.57 6.93 -0.17
C LYS A 289 -1.96 6.91 1.30
N PHE A 290 -1.45 7.88 2.08
CA PHE A 290 -1.83 8.04 3.47
C PHE A 290 -3.34 8.31 3.64
N LEU A 291 -3.90 9.24 2.89
CA LEU A 291 -5.34 9.57 2.96
C LEU A 291 -6.23 8.40 2.54
N LEU A 292 -5.79 7.62 1.54
CA LEU A 292 -6.48 6.41 1.09
C LEU A 292 -6.40 5.26 2.11
N GLY A 293 -5.44 5.30 3.03
CA GLY A 293 -5.26 4.26 4.05
C GLY A 293 -4.42 3.08 3.58
N GLU A 294 -3.59 3.30 2.57
CA GLU A 294 -2.74 2.26 1.96
C GLU A 294 -1.45 2.00 2.74
N ASP A 295 -1.18 2.76 3.81
CA ASP A 295 0.03 2.67 4.63
C ASP A 295 -0.19 1.89 5.94
N ASN A 296 -1.13 0.93 5.91
CA ASN A 296 -1.62 0.21 7.09
C ASN A 296 -0.56 -0.72 7.73
N GLU A 297 0.48 -1.09 6.99
CA GLU A 297 1.62 -1.86 7.49
C GLU A 297 2.48 -1.04 8.48
N HIS A 298 2.48 0.29 8.33
CA HIS A 298 3.31 1.20 9.11
C HIS A 298 2.52 2.04 10.10
N LEU A 299 1.20 2.15 9.91
CA LEU A 299 0.35 2.97 10.76
C LEU A 299 -1.04 2.34 10.97
N ASP A 300 -1.48 2.32 12.24
CA ASP A 300 -2.80 1.80 12.61
C ASP A 300 -3.88 2.88 12.41
N TYR A 301 -4.51 2.85 11.23
CA TYR A 301 -5.60 3.77 10.87
C TYR A 301 -6.82 3.67 11.78
N SER A 302 -7.03 2.55 12.48
CA SER A 302 -8.17 2.42 13.40
C SER A 302 -8.09 3.44 14.53
N LYS A 303 -6.88 3.84 14.92
CA LYS A 303 -6.64 4.87 15.94
C LYS A 303 -6.90 6.29 15.44
N ILE A 304 -6.90 6.51 14.12
CA ILE A 304 -7.18 7.82 13.50
C ILE A 304 -8.65 7.91 13.12
N ASP A 305 -9.15 6.89 12.44
CA ASP A 305 -10.49 6.85 11.87
C ASP A 305 -11.58 6.93 12.96
N ASN A 306 -11.27 6.49 14.18
CA ASN A 306 -12.16 6.54 15.34
C ASN A 306 -11.79 7.63 16.37
N ASP A 307 -10.81 8.49 16.08
CA ASP A 307 -10.42 9.58 16.98
C ASP A 307 -11.30 10.81 16.77
N GLU A 308 -12.29 10.97 17.65
CA GLU A 308 -13.21 12.11 17.65
C GLU A 308 -12.49 13.43 17.98
N THR A 309 -11.32 13.41 18.63
CA THR A 309 -10.60 14.64 18.97
C THR A 309 -10.04 15.37 17.74
N LEU A 310 -9.94 14.67 16.61
CA LEU A 310 -9.55 15.25 15.33
C LEU A 310 -10.69 15.99 14.64
N ASP A 311 -11.93 15.86 15.13
CA ASP A 311 -13.08 16.51 14.49
C ASP A 311 -13.08 18.04 14.67
N ASP A 312 -12.52 18.52 15.79
CA ASP A 312 -12.37 19.94 16.08
C ASP A 312 -11.58 20.69 14.98
N HIS A 313 -10.67 20.00 14.29
CA HIS A 313 -9.81 20.60 13.28
C HIS A 313 -10.61 21.08 12.07
N TRP A 314 -11.56 20.29 11.58
CA TRP A 314 -12.35 20.64 10.39
C TRP A 314 -13.68 21.29 10.75
N LEU A 315 -14.16 21.16 11.98
CA LEU A 315 -15.37 21.85 12.43
C LEU A 315 -15.21 23.39 12.39
N ARG A 316 -13.99 23.88 12.65
CA ARG A 316 -13.66 25.30 12.52
C ARG A 316 -13.73 25.76 11.06
N GLU A 317 -13.01 25.05 10.19
CA GLU A 317 -12.95 25.36 8.75
C GLU A 317 -14.35 25.27 8.10
N ALA A 318 -15.14 24.26 8.47
CA ALA A 318 -16.52 24.13 7.98
C ALA A 318 -17.44 25.29 8.45
N ASN A 319 -17.17 25.88 9.61
CA ASN A 319 -17.92 27.05 10.08
C ASN A 319 -17.51 28.31 9.31
N ASP A 320 -16.22 28.48 9.04
CA ASP A 320 -15.68 29.59 8.27
C ASP A 320 -16.17 29.53 6.81
N ASP A 321 -16.13 28.35 6.17
CA ASP A 321 -16.69 28.11 4.83
C ASP A 321 -18.20 28.41 4.76
N ALA A 322 -18.94 28.07 5.81
CA ALA A 322 -20.38 28.35 5.89
C ALA A 322 -20.67 29.84 6.05
N GLU A 323 -19.82 30.56 6.77
CA GLU A 323 -19.87 32.02 6.92
C GLU A 323 -19.54 32.72 5.59
N GLU A 324 -18.48 32.32 4.89
CA GLU A 324 -18.12 32.87 3.57
C GLU A 324 -19.25 32.69 2.55
N LYS A 325 -19.84 31.48 2.50
CA LYS A 325 -20.98 31.21 1.62
C LYS A 325 -22.19 32.09 1.94
N TYR A 326 -22.42 32.40 3.22
CA TYR A 326 -23.49 33.29 3.64
C TYR A 326 -23.25 34.74 3.16
N PHE A 327 -21.99 35.19 3.09
CA PHE A 327 -21.63 36.52 2.58
C PHE A 327 -21.63 36.63 1.06
N ASP A 328 -21.34 35.55 0.34
CA ASP A 328 -21.38 35.52 -1.14
C ASP A 328 -22.82 35.49 -1.70
N GLU A 329 -23.82 35.18 -0.86
CA GLU A 329 -25.24 35.12 -1.23
C GLU A 329 -26.00 36.47 -1.03
N ASP A 330 -25.34 37.53 -0.53
CA ASP A 330 -25.87 38.90 -0.31
C ASP A 330 -25.37 39.94 -1.37
#